data_AF-A0A5A7MNW5-F1
#
_entry.id   AF-A0A5A7MNW5-F1
#
_cell.length_a   1.000
_cell.length_b   1.000
_cell.length_c   1.000
_cell.angle_alpha   90.00
_cell.angle_beta   90.00
_cell.angle_gamma   90.00
#
_symmetry.space_group_name_H-M   'P 1'
#
loop_
_entity.id
_entity.type
_entity.pdbx_description
1 polymer ?
#
loop_
_entity_poly.entity_id
_entity_poly.type
_entity_poly.pdbx_seq_one_letter_code
_entity_poly.pdbx_strand_id
1 'polypeptide(L)'
;MIGETRLERDFSESWFAFGGLVLEQDEFEDLDLRSVLTAGTGVFFIQEEKQQLKARFGIGYQVEAFQNAPNEEEAILSLGYEYRIQLNGRLLFTHDLIYLPSFNDPVDDFRVESNAALDIPVTESKAWSVRIGVRNQYDNTPVSGNEKLDTFYTLSLGYNFQ
;
A
#
# COMPACT_ATOMS: atom_id res chain seq x y z
N MET A 1 9.56 3.71 -5.65
CA MET A 1 8.33 4.54 -5.59
C MET A 1 8.69 6.02 -5.66
N ILE A 2 8.09 6.77 -6.59
CA ILE A 2 8.26 8.23 -6.71
C ILE A 2 7.29 8.95 -5.77
N GLY A 3 6.04 8.50 -5.74
CA GLY A 3 5.03 9.07 -4.87
C GLY A 3 3.70 8.33 -4.94
N GLU A 4 2.95 8.44 -3.86
CA GLU A 4 1.59 7.93 -3.73
C GLU A 4 0.71 9.04 -3.16
N THR A 5 -0.51 9.15 -3.68
CA THR A 5 -1.57 9.97 -3.09
C THR A 5 -2.86 9.19 -3.05
N ARG A 6 -3.60 9.34 -1.95
CA ARG A 6 -4.92 8.74 -1.78
C ARG A 6 -5.84 9.69 -1.04
N LEU A 7 -7.02 9.89 -1.61
CA LEU A 7 -8.09 10.69 -1.04
C LEU A 7 -9.25 9.76 -0.67
N GLU A 8 -9.76 9.93 0.54
CA GLU A 8 -10.92 9.22 1.06
C GLU A 8 -11.99 10.23 1.48
N ARG A 9 -13.26 9.91 1.24
CA ARG A 9 -14.40 10.71 1.68
C ARG A 9 -15.49 9.82 2.24
N ASP A 10 -15.74 9.97 3.53
CA ASP A 10 -16.84 9.31 4.22
C ASP A 10 -18.18 9.84 3.70
N PHE A 11 -19.10 8.92 3.40
CA PHE A 11 -20.48 9.26 3.01
C PHE A 11 -21.52 8.62 3.92
N SER A 12 -21.08 7.81 4.88
CA SER A 12 -21.85 7.32 6.02
C SER A 12 -20.91 7.04 7.19
N GLU A 13 -21.45 6.60 8.33
CA GLU A 13 -20.65 6.24 9.51
C GLU A 13 -19.70 5.07 9.29
N SER A 14 -19.97 4.18 8.32
CA SER A 14 -19.15 2.99 8.09
C SER A 14 -18.63 2.86 6.67
N TRP A 15 -18.97 3.77 5.76
CA TRP A 15 -18.60 3.69 4.36
C TRP A 15 -17.94 4.96 3.84
N PHE A 16 -16.94 4.77 2.99
CA PHE A 16 -16.19 5.84 2.36
C PHE A 16 -15.94 5.54 0.88
N ALA A 17 -15.86 6.59 0.08
CA ALA A 17 -15.37 6.51 -1.30
C ALA A 17 -13.89 6.87 -1.32
N PHE A 18 -13.11 6.30 -2.24
CA PHE A 18 -11.71 6.64 -2.39
C PHE A 18 -11.30 6.83 -3.85
N GLY A 19 -10.25 7.62 -4.04
CA GLY A 19 -9.46 7.72 -5.27
C GLY A 19 -7.97 7.75 -4.92
N GLY A 20 -7.15 7.05 -5.70
CA GLY A 20 -5.70 6.96 -5.45
C GLY A 20 -4.89 7.00 -6.74
N LEU A 21 -3.70 7.56 -6.66
CA LEU A 21 -2.71 7.59 -7.72
C LEU A 21 -1.35 7.19 -7.15
N VAL A 22 -0.73 6.17 -7.75
CA VAL A 22 0.61 5.72 -7.43
C VAL A 22 1.49 5.94 -8.65
N LEU A 23 2.68 6.50 -8.42
CA LEU A 23 3.73 6.66 -9.43
C LEU A 23 5.00 5.95 -8.92
N GLU A 24 5.44 4.96 -9.67
CA GLU A 24 6.60 4.13 -9.40
C GLU A 24 7.59 4.25 -10.54
N GLN A 25 8.87 4.32 -10.20
CA GLN A 25 9.97 4.20 -11.14
C GLN A 25 10.94 3.21 -10.53
N ASP A 26 11.42 2.29 -11.37
CA ASP A 26 12.42 1.31 -10.98
C ASP A 26 13.41 1.08 -12.14
N GLU A 27 14.53 1.81 -12.09
CA GLU A 27 15.57 1.72 -13.13
C GLU A 27 16.25 0.35 -13.17
N PHE A 28 16.10 -0.50 -12.15
CA PHE A 28 16.71 -1.83 -12.12
C PHE A 28 15.88 -2.90 -12.84
N GLU A 29 14.61 -2.63 -13.14
CA GLU A 29 13.69 -3.56 -13.81
C GLU A 29 13.41 -3.21 -15.29
N ASP A 30 14.22 -2.34 -15.92
CA ASP A 30 13.94 -1.73 -17.25
C ASP A 30 12.58 -0.98 -17.33
N LEU A 31 11.99 -0.68 -16.16
CA LEU A 31 10.71 -0.01 -15.98
C LEU A 31 10.93 1.50 -15.79
N ASP A 32 10.64 2.29 -16.83
CA ASP A 32 10.80 3.75 -16.77
C ASP A 32 9.77 4.39 -15.83
N LEU A 33 8.52 3.95 -15.92
CA LEU A 33 7.44 4.50 -15.11
C LEU A 33 6.25 3.53 -15.08
N ARG A 34 5.80 3.21 -13.86
CA ARG A 34 4.50 2.61 -13.62
C ARG A 34 3.58 3.64 -12.97
N SER A 35 2.40 3.81 -13.53
CA SER A 35 1.34 4.64 -12.97
C SER A 35 0.11 3.81 -12.70
N VAL A 36 -0.47 3.95 -11.52
CA VAL A 36 -1.68 3.21 -11.11
C VAL A 36 -2.70 4.19 -10.60
N LEU A 37 -3.81 4.32 -11.32
CA LEU A 37 -4.98 5.11 -10.92
C LEU A 37 -6.06 4.16 -10.40
N THR A 38 -6.56 4.38 -9.18
CA THR A 38 -7.62 3.56 -8.58
C THR A 38 -8.77 4.41 -8.08
N ALA A 39 -9.98 3.85 -8.11
CA ALA A 39 -11.15 4.44 -7.48
C ALA A 39 -12.11 3.35 -6.99
N GLY A 40 -12.83 3.61 -5.91
CA GLY A 40 -13.76 2.64 -5.37
C GLY A 40 -14.43 3.07 -4.08
N THR A 41 -14.89 2.07 -3.33
CA THR A 41 -15.55 2.23 -2.04
C THR A 41 -14.83 1.37 -1.00
N GLY A 42 -15.07 1.68 0.27
CA GLY A 42 -14.61 0.87 1.37
C GLY A 42 -15.54 0.93 2.55
N VAL A 43 -15.31 0.00 3.46
CA VAL A 43 -16.10 -0.19 4.67
C VAL A 43 -15.17 -0.26 5.88
N PHE A 44 -15.54 0.43 6.94
CA PHE A 44 -14.95 0.26 8.26
C PHE A 44 -15.63 -0.93 8.96
N PHE A 45 -14.87 -1.99 9.23
CA PHE A 45 -15.30 -3.10 10.08
C PHE A 45 -15.13 -2.78 11.56
N ILE A 46 -14.08 -2.02 11.89
CA ILE A 46 -13.81 -1.51 13.23
C ILE A 46 -13.42 -0.03 13.08
N GLN A 47 -14.07 0.85 13.82
CA GLN A 47 -13.80 2.28 13.80
C GLN A 47 -13.84 2.85 15.22
N GLU A 48 -12.79 2.55 15.98
CA GLU A 48 -12.61 3.01 17.35
C GLU A 48 -11.35 3.88 17.44
N GLU A 49 -11.24 4.65 18.53
CA GLU A 49 -10.10 5.56 18.75
C GLU A 49 -8.75 4.81 18.74
N LYS A 50 -8.73 3.60 19.31
CA LYS A 50 -7.51 2.79 19.50
C LYS A 50 -7.37 1.65 18.50
N GLN A 51 -8.41 1.34 17.73
CA GLN A 51 -8.41 0.24 16.79
C GLN A 51 -9.24 0.59 15.56
N GLN A 52 -8.67 0.42 14.38
CA GLN A 52 -9.37 0.59 13.13
C GLN A 52 -9.06 -0.57 12.21
N LEU A 53 -10.09 -1.07 11.55
CA LEU A 53 -9.99 -2.06 10.47
C LEU A 53 -10.93 -1.59 9.38
N LYS A 54 -10.38 -1.33 8.20
CA LYS A 54 -11.16 -1.05 7.00
C LYS A 54 -10.72 -1.93 5.85
N ALA A 55 -11.66 -2.25 4.96
CA ALA A 55 -11.34 -2.84 3.67
C ALA A 55 -11.84 -1.94 2.55
N ARG A 56 -11.18 -2.03 1.41
CA ARG A 56 -11.50 -1.31 0.18
C ARG A 56 -11.65 -2.28 -0.98
N PHE A 57 -12.60 -1.96 -1.84
CA PHE A 57 -12.87 -2.63 -3.11
C PHE A 57 -13.03 -1.55 -4.18
N GLY A 58 -12.30 -1.69 -5.27
CA GLY A 58 -12.33 -0.74 -6.36
C GLY A 58 -11.83 -1.34 -7.66
N ILE A 59 -11.72 -0.47 -8.64
CA ILE A 59 -11.13 -0.75 -9.94
C ILE A 59 -10.01 0.26 -10.18
N GLY A 60 -9.14 -0.05 -11.12
CA GLY A 60 -8.08 0.85 -11.53
C GLY A 60 -7.63 0.65 -12.95
N TYR A 61 -6.71 1.52 -13.35
CA TYR A 61 -5.99 1.45 -14.60
C TYR A 61 -4.50 1.58 -14.30
N GLN A 62 -3.72 0.62 -14.80
CA GLN A 62 -2.27 0.60 -14.69
C GLN A 62 -1.66 0.83 -16.06
N VAL A 63 -0.64 1.68 -16.10
CA VAL A 63 0.17 1.94 -17.30
C VAL A 63 1.62 1.77 -16.93
N GLU A 64 2.31 0.92 -17.68
CA GLU A 64 3.73 0.64 -17.54
C GLU A 64 4.45 1.09 -18.82
N ALA A 65 5.40 1.99 -18.65
CA ALA A 65 6.31 2.42 -19.70
C ALA A 65 7.65 1.73 -19.48
N PHE A 66 8.17 1.09 -20.54
CA PHE A 66 9.43 0.36 -20.55
C PHE A 66 10.43 1.04 -21.49
N GLN A 67 11.73 0.93 -21.20
CA GLN A 67 12.78 1.54 -22.04
C GLN A 67 12.88 0.89 -23.42
N ASN A 68 12.76 -0.43 -23.48
CA ASN A 68 13.05 -1.24 -24.66
C ASN A 68 11.87 -2.11 -25.12
N ALA A 69 10.67 -1.87 -24.57
CA ALA A 69 9.45 -2.60 -24.90
C ALA A 69 8.26 -1.64 -25.10
N PRO A 70 7.19 -2.06 -25.80
CA PRO A 70 5.96 -1.27 -25.87
C PRO A 70 5.38 -1.01 -24.49
N ASN A 71 4.67 0.11 -24.32
CA ASN A 71 3.92 0.36 -23.10
C ASN A 71 2.83 -0.70 -22.93
N GLU A 72 2.65 -1.13 -21.69
CA GLU A 72 1.57 -2.03 -21.30
C GLU A 72 0.52 -1.25 -20.53
N GLU A 73 -0.75 -1.53 -20.83
CA GLU A 73 -1.88 -0.88 -20.20
C GLU A 73 -2.93 -1.92 -19.85
N GLU A 74 -3.42 -1.87 -18.62
CA GLU A 74 -4.40 -2.82 -18.14
C GLU A 74 -5.41 -2.21 -17.19
N ALA A 75 -6.64 -2.72 -17.25
CA ALA A 75 -7.61 -2.51 -16.21
C ALA A 75 -7.36 -3.53 -15.10
N ILE A 76 -7.43 -3.08 -13.84
CA ILE A 76 -7.18 -3.91 -12.67
C ILE A 76 -8.33 -3.84 -11.66
N LEU A 77 -8.52 -4.90 -10.88
CA LEU A 77 -9.26 -4.81 -9.62
C LEU A 77 -8.33 -4.24 -8.54
N SER A 78 -8.92 -3.58 -7.53
CA SER A 78 -8.18 -3.08 -6.37
C SER A 78 -8.86 -3.56 -5.09
N LEU A 79 -8.28 -4.58 -4.46
CA LEU A 79 -8.72 -5.10 -3.17
C LEU A 79 -7.70 -4.72 -2.10
N GLY A 80 -8.14 -4.29 -0.94
CA GLY A 80 -7.18 -4.08 0.14
C GLY A 80 -7.80 -3.95 1.51
N TYR A 81 -6.96 -4.01 2.52
CA TYR A 81 -7.35 -3.69 3.89
C TYR A 81 -6.26 -2.88 4.58
N GLU A 82 -6.69 -2.14 5.59
CA GLU A 82 -5.82 -1.41 6.50
C GLU A 82 -6.26 -1.68 7.92
N TYR A 83 -5.30 -2.07 8.74
CA TYR A 83 -5.46 -2.37 10.14
C TYR A 83 -4.52 -1.51 10.97
N ARG A 84 -5.06 -0.92 12.04
CA ARG A 84 -4.33 -0.09 12.99
C ARG A 84 -4.80 -0.46 14.40
N ILE A 85 -3.87 -0.72 15.32
CA ILE A 85 -4.20 -0.96 16.72
C ILE A 85 -3.14 -0.37 17.66
N GLN A 86 -3.62 0.31 18.70
CA GLN A 86 -2.77 0.77 19.79
C GLN A 86 -2.65 -0.31 20.87
N LEU A 87 -1.48 -0.91 20.99
CA LEU A 87 -1.18 -1.96 21.97
C LEU A 87 -0.67 -1.36 23.28
N ASN A 88 -1.22 -1.82 24.40
CA ASN A 88 -0.84 -1.40 25.76
C ASN A 88 -0.84 0.13 25.97
N GLY A 89 -1.63 0.88 25.20
CA GLY A 89 -1.74 2.34 25.27
C GLY A 89 -0.50 3.12 24.80
N ARG A 90 0.53 2.45 24.27
CA ARG A 90 1.79 3.10 23.87
C ARG A 90 2.25 2.72 22.47
N LEU A 91 2.24 1.44 22.14
CA LEU A 91 2.74 0.94 20.87
C LEU A 91 1.66 1.10 19.81
N LEU A 92 2.04 1.45 18.59
CA LEU A 92 1.13 1.46 17.45
C LEU A 92 1.55 0.37 16.46
N PHE A 93 0.67 -0.59 16.23
CA PHE A 93 0.84 -1.56 15.16
C PHE A 93 -0.02 -1.15 13.98
N THR A 94 0.56 -1.18 12.78
CA THR A 94 -0.15 -1.01 11.52
C THR A 94 0.14 -2.17 10.59
N HIS A 95 -0.89 -2.62 9.88
CA HIS A 95 -0.75 -3.56 8.79
C HIS A 95 -1.68 -3.18 7.65
N ASP A 96 -1.17 -3.14 6.44
CA ASP A 96 -1.98 -2.99 5.23
C ASP A 96 -1.58 -4.03 4.20
N LEU A 97 -2.55 -4.32 3.33
CA LEU A 97 -2.37 -5.16 2.17
C LEU A 97 -3.20 -4.61 1.02
N ILE A 98 -2.62 -4.58 -0.17
CA ILE A 98 -3.34 -4.36 -1.42
C ILE A 98 -3.05 -5.52 -2.37
N TYR A 99 -4.10 -5.97 -3.06
CA TYR A 99 -4.07 -6.96 -4.11
C TYR A 99 -4.65 -6.35 -5.37
N LEU A 100 -3.86 -6.38 -6.44
CA LEU A 100 -4.11 -5.74 -7.72
C LEU A 100 -4.04 -6.80 -8.83
N PRO A 101 -5.08 -7.62 -9.05
CA PRO A 101 -5.10 -8.54 -10.17
C PRO A 101 -5.58 -7.84 -11.45
N SER A 102 -5.02 -8.26 -12.58
CA SER A 102 -5.47 -7.88 -13.91
C SER A 102 -6.90 -8.35 -14.16
N PHE A 103 -7.70 -7.57 -14.87
CA PHE A 103 -9.01 -8.07 -15.35
C PHE A 103 -8.86 -9.10 -16.47
N ASN A 104 -7.78 -9.03 -17.24
CA ASN A 104 -7.58 -9.89 -18.41
C ASN A 104 -7.11 -11.29 -18.01
N ASP A 105 -6.21 -11.36 -17.03
CA ASP A 105 -5.70 -12.62 -16.50
C ASP A 105 -5.55 -12.58 -14.96
N PRO A 106 -6.66 -12.59 -14.20
CA PRO A 106 -6.63 -12.36 -12.75
C PRO A 106 -5.93 -13.46 -11.93
N VAL A 107 -5.56 -14.58 -12.55
CA VAL A 107 -4.89 -15.71 -11.91
C VAL A 107 -3.39 -15.67 -12.16
N ASP A 108 -2.99 -15.33 -13.39
CA ASP A 108 -1.57 -15.32 -13.76
C ASP A 108 -0.95 -13.91 -13.67
N ASP A 109 -1.74 -12.84 -13.77
CA ASP A 109 -1.26 -11.46 -13.72
C ASP A 109 -1.85 -10.70 -12.52
N PHE A 110 -1.01 -10.54 -11.49
CA PHE A 110 -1.38 -9.83 -10.28
C PHE A 110 -0.18 -9.35 -9.48
N ARG A 111 -0.42 -8.27 -8.72
CA ARG A 111 0.52 -7.78 -7.71
C ARG A 111 -0.09 -7.79 -6.31
N VAL A 112 0.72 -8.09 -5.31
CA VAL A 112 0.37 -7.97 -3.89
C VAL A 112 1.42 -7.10 -3.21
N GLU A 113 0.97 -6.08 -2.50
CA GLU A 113 1.85 -5.36 -1.58
C GLU A 113 1.30 -5.49 -0.16
N SER A 114 2.21 -5.79 0.79
CA SER A 114 1.87 -5.87 2.21
C SER A 114 2.91 -5.13 3.03
N ASN A 115 2.44 -4.26 3.92
CA ASN A 115 3.27 -3.49 4.83
C ASN A 115 2.84 -3.78 6.27
N ALA A 116 3.80 -4.10 7.13
CA ALA A 116 3.60 -4.21 8.57
C ALA A 116 4.60 -3.32 9.30
N ALA A 117 4.15 -2.54 10.27
CA ALA A 117 5.01 -1.67 11.06
C ALA A 117 4.61 -1.62 12.53
N LEU A 118 5.60 -1.41 13.38
CA LEU A 118 5.43 -1.18 14.82
C LEU A 118 6.15 0.11 15.21
N ASP A 119 5.39 1.09 15.69
CA ASP A 119 5.92 2.29 16.32
C ASP A 119 6.04 2.12 17.82
N ILE A 120 7.23 2.46 18.33
CA ILE A 120 7.64 2.32 19.72
C ILE A 120 8.06 3.69 20.22
N PRO A 121 7.25 4.36 21.06
CA PRO A 121 7.69 5.57 21.75
C PRO A 121 8.87 5.23 22.67
N VAL A 122 9.97 5.99 22.54
CA VAL A 122 11.20 5.79 23.32
C VAL A 122 11.15 6.57 24.63
N THR A 123 10.46 7.71 24.63
CA THR A 123 10.32 8.58 25.80
C THR A 123 8.91 8.58 26.36
N GLU A 124 8.77 8.88 27.66
CA GLU A 124 7.47 9.10 28.30
C GLU A 124 6.66 10.22 27.61
N SER A 125 7.35 11.27 27.16
CA SER A 125 6.76 12.37 26.39
C SER A 125 6.31 12.00 24.97
N LYS A 126 6.65 10.81 24.48
CA LYS A 126 6.47 10.38 23.07
C LYS A 126 7.16 11.30 22.04
N ALA A 127 8.09 12.14 22.47
CA ALA A 127 8.84 13.04 21.61
C ALA A 127 9.74 12.27 20.64
N TRP A 128 10.28 11.12 21.07
CA TRP A 128 11.06 10.23 20.23
C TRP A 128 10.31 8.91 20.02
N SER A 129 10.34 8.41 18.79
CA SER A 129 9.82 7.09 18.44
C SER A 129 10.80 6.32 17.56
N VAL A 130 10.81 5.01 17.70
CA VAL A 130 11.44 4.10 16.75
C VAL A 130 10.33 3.38 15.99
N ARG A 131 10.44 3.31 14.67
CA ARG A 131 9.58 2.50 13.83
C ARG A 131 10.38 1.37 13.23
N ILE A 132 9.90 0.15 13.40
CA ILE A 132 10.37 -1.03 12.67
C ILE A 132 9.30 -1.43 11.68
N GLY A 133 9.70 -1.80 10.46
CA GLY A 133 8.78 -2.17 9.39
C GLY A 133 9.31 -3.31 8.54
N VAL A 134 8.38 -4.09 7.99
CA VAL A 134 8.62 -5.04 6.92
C VAL A 134 7.63 -4.76 5.79
N ARG A 135 8.12 -4.69 4.57
CA ARG A 135 7.33 -4.52 3.35
C ARG A 135 7.63 -5.67 2.41
N ASN A 136 6.58 -6.28 1.87
CA ASN A 136 6.68 -7.30 0.84
C ASN A 136 5.98 -6.78 -0.41
N GLN A 137 6.67 -6.85 -1.54
CA GLN A 137 6.11 -6.59 -2.86
C GLN A 137 6.21 -7.89 -3.65
N TYR A 138 5.06 -8.44 -4.04
CA TYR A 138 4.99 -9.65 -4.83
C TYR A 138 4.40 -9.31 -6.20
N ASP A 139 5.10 -9.69 -7.25
CA ASP A 139 4.67 -9.59 -8.64
C ASP A 139 4.64 -11.01 -9.23
N ASN A 140 3.49 -11.45 -9.73
CA ASN A 140 3.38 -12.80 -10.28
C ASN A 140 3.96 -12.92 -11.70
N THR A 141 4.10 -11.80 -12.39
CA THR A 141 4.51 -11.65 -13.79
C THR A 141 5.68 -10.66 -13.89
N PRO A 142 6.76 -10.83 -13.09
CA PRO A 142 7.86 -9.89 -13.10
C PRO A 142 8.60 -9.94 -14.43
N VAL A 143 9.28 -8.84 -14.76
CA VAL A 143 10.16 -8.78 -15.94
C VAL A 143 11.18 -9.92 -15.88
N SER A 144 11.52 -10.46 -17.07
CA SER A 144 12.36 -11.66 -17.17
C SER A 144 13.71 -11.48 -16.45
N GLY A 145 13.95 -12.31 -15.44
CA GLY A 145 15.18 -12.30 -14.65
C GLY A 145 15.01 -11.76 -13.22
N ASN A 146 13.87 -11.13 -12.91
CA ASN A 146 13.58 -10.60 -11.58
C ASN A 146 12.91 -11.65 -10.68
N GLU A 147 13.11 -11.50 -9.37
CA GLU A 147 12.42 -12.32 -8.38
C GLU A 147 10.96 -11.90 -8.27
N LYS A 148 10.06 -12.86 -7.98
CA LYS A 148 8.64 -12.55 -7.76
C LYS A 148 8.37 -11.82 -6.46
N LEU A 149 9.31 -11.82 -5.51
CA LEU A 149 9.11 -11.31 -4.16
C LEU A 149 10.29 -10.47 -3.73
N ASP A 150 10.04 -9.19 -3.48
CA ASP A 150 10.96 -8.29 -2.82
C ASP A 150 10.54 -8.05 -1.37
N THR A 151 11.48 -8.22 -0.45
CA THR A 151 11.26 -7.96 0.98
C THR A 151 12.19 -6.85 1.47
N PHE A 152 11.59 -5.79 2.01
CA PHE A 152 12.29 -4.64 2.57
C PHE A 152 12.13 -4.60 4.08
N TYR A 153 13.23 -4.35 4.79
CA TYR A 153 13.24 -4.13 6.24
C TYR A 153 13.62 -2.68 6.53
N THR A 154 12.81 -2.01 7.35
CA THR A 154 13.00 -0.59 7.67
C THR A 154 13.16 -0.40 9.16
N LEU A 155 14.14 0.44 9.54
CA LEU A 155 14.32 0.96 10.89
C LEU A 155 14.42 2.49 10.81
N SER A 156 13.48 3.19 11.44
CA SER A 156 13.41 4.65 11.42
C SER A 156 13.40 5.24 12.83
N LEU A 157 14.06 6.39 13.00
CA LEU A 157 13.99 7.21 14.20
C LEU A 157 13.17 8.46 13.89
N GLY A 158 12.10 8.68 14.65
CA GLY A 158 11.22 9.83 14.51
C GLY A 158 11.33 10.78 15.70
N TYR A 159 11.23 12.08 15.42
CA TYR A 159 11.04 13.12 16.42
C TYR A 159 9.72 13.85 16.16
N ASN A 160 8.87 13.95 17.18
CA ASN A 160 7.61 14.66 17.12
C ASN A 160 7.76 16.06 17.74
N PHE A 161 7.68 17.10 16.91
CA PHE A 161 7.69 18.49 17.33
C PHE A 161 6.30 18.82 17.91
N GLN A 162 6.17 18.74 19.23
CA GLN A 162 5.01 19.24 19.97
C GLN A 162 5.13 20.75 20.23
#